data_AF-A0A965M7T9-F1
#
_entry.id   AF-A0A965M7T9-F1
#
_cell.length_a   1.000
_cell.length_b   1.000
_cell.length_c   1.000
_cell.angle_alpha   90.00
_cell.angle_beta   90.00
_cell.angle_gamma   90.00
#
_symmetry.space_group_name_H-M   'P 1'
#
loop_
_entity.id
_entity.type
_entity.pdbx_description
1 polymer ?
#
loop_
_entity_poly.entity_id
_entity_poly.type
_entity_poly.pdbx_seq_one_letter_code
_entity_poly.pdbx_strand_id
1 'polypeptide(L)'
;MGFAYYVAHQKRLKALAVEWDEKKRPATRPSEQTVLEGSYNPLSRPLFLYVNLKSLEKPEVLKFVEFYLAHVETLAKEVKYIPLPPSAYEKVRDRLKKRQKGTAFAGHGEMAVPIDDILSRPLVP
;
A
#
# COMPACT_ATOMS: atom_id res chain seq x y z
N MET A 1 12.47 12.73 -3.23
CA MET A 1 11.87 12.50 -4.56
C MET A 1 11.35 11.07 -4.60
N GLY A 2 10.08 10.85 -4.94
CA GLY A 2 9.45 9.52 -4.94
C GLY A 2 9.64 8.76 -6.27
N PHE A 3 9.31 7.46 -6.26
CA PHE A 3 9.38 6.59 -7.45
C PHE A 3 8.65 7.15 -8.66
N ALA A 4 7.44 7.69 -8.46
CA ALA A 4 6.62 8.34 -9.48
C ALA A 4 7.38 9.41 -10.29
N TYR A 5 8.17 10.24 -9.59
CA TYR A 5 8.95 11.29 -10.23
C TYR A 5 10.12 10.73 -11.04
N TYR A 6 10.79 9.68 -10.52
CA TYR A 6 11.85 9.00 -11.24
C TYR A 6 11.35 8.38 -12.54
N VAL A 7 10.22 7.67 -12.50
CA VAL A 7 9.61 7.04 -13.69
C VAL A 7 9.33 8.07 -14.79
N ALA A 8 8.84 9.26 -14.44
CA ALA A 8 8.60 10.32 -15.41
C ALA A 8 9.87 10.95 -16.01
N HIS A 9 11.05 10.77 -15.39
CA HIS A 9 12.28 11.49 -15.73
C HIS A 9 13.51 10.58 -15.90
N GLN A 10 13.33 9.30 -16.26
CA GLN A 10 14.44 8.34 -16.38
C GLN A 10 15.55 8.77 -17.36
N LYS A 11 15.24 9.64 -18.33
CA LYS A 11 16.24 10.22 -19.27
C LYS A 11 17.17 11.24 -18.61
N ARG A 12 16.74 11.88 -17.53
CA ARG A 12 17.45 12.95 -16.82
C ARG A 12 17.98 12.52 -15.46
N LEU A 13 17.43 11.46 -14.90
CA LEU A 13 17.72 10.98 -13.56
C LEU A 13 18.27 9.56 -13.61
N LYS A 14 19.38 9.34 -12.90
CA LYS A 14 19.94 8.00 -12.68
C LYS A 14 19.46 7.48 -11.33
N ALA A 15 18.71 6.38 -11.33
CA ALA A 15 18.39 5.69 -10.08
C ALA A 15 19.61 4.93 -9.56
N LEU A 16 19.81 4.99 -8.25
CA LEU A 16 20.78 4.17 -7.53
C LEU A 16 20.05 3.01 -6.85
N ALA A 17 20.75 1.88 -6.72
CA ALA A 17 20.27 0.79 -5.89
C ALA A 17 20.44 1.17 -4.41
N VAL A 18 19.46 0.83 -3.58
CA VAL A 18 19.46 1.14 -2.15
C VAL A 18 19.56 -0.16 -1.35
N GLU A 19 20.49 -0.18 -0.42
CA GLU A 19 20.60 -1.19 0.63
C GLU A 19 20.22 -0.51 1.95
N TRP A 20 19.33 -1.14 2.71
CA TRP A 20 18.79 -0.57 3.96
C TRP A 20 18.93 -1.50 5.16
N ASP A 21 19.09 -2.79 4.93
CA ASP A 21 18.90 -3.83 5.94
C ASP A 21 20.24 -4.24 6.56
N GLU A 22 20.33 -4.23 7.90
CA GLU A 22 21.45 -4.85 8.64
C GLU A 22 21.63 -6.35 8.30
N LYS A 23 20.58 -7.00 7.79
CA LYS A 23 20.56 -8.39 7.30
C LYS A 23 21.20 -8.55 5.91
N LYS A 24 21.90 -7.55 5.37
CA LYS A 24 22.70 -7.60 4.11
C LYS A 24 21.91 -8.07 2.88
N ARG A 25 20.66 -7.63 2.75
CA ARG A 25 19.89 -7.88 1.51
C ARG A 25 20.56 -7.14 0.34
N PRO A 26 20.53 -7.71 -0.88
CA PRO A 26 21.16 -7.07 -2.02
C PRO A 26 20.55 -5.70 -2.29
N ALA A 27 21.39 -4.75 -2.66
CA ALA A 27 20.96 -3.40 -3.03
C ALA A 27 19.89 -3.49 -4.14
N THR A 28 18.72 -2.91 -3.88
CA THR A 28 17.54 -3.04 -4.74
C THR A 28 17.30 -1.76 -5.53
N ARG A 29 17.07 -1.88 -6.83
CA ARG A 29 16.72 -0.75 -7.69
C ARG A 29 15.23 -0.46 -7.64
N PRO A 30 14.82 0.81 -7.80
CA PRO A 30 13.42 1.16 -7.89
C PRO A 30 12.76 0.55 -9.14
N SER A 31 11.71 -0.24 -8.93
CA SER A 31 10.78 -0.73 -9.97
C SER A 31 9.41 -1.01 -9.36
N GLU A 32 8.36 -1.10 -10.19
CA GLU A 32 7.02 -1.47 -9.72
C GLU A 32 7.02 -2.81 -8.98
N GLN A 33 7.71 -3.81 -9.53
CA GLN A 33 7.87 -5.13 -8.92
C GLN A 33 8.49 -5.04 -7.53
N THR A 34 9.63 -4.35 -7.40
CA THR A 34 10.33 -4.24 -6.11
C THR A 34 9.53 -3.46 -5.05
N VAL A 35 8.62 -2.57 -5.49
CA VAL A 35 7.73 -1.86 -4.58
C VAL A 35 6.59 -2.77 -4.12
N LEU A 36 5.99 -3.55 -5.02
CA LEU A 36 4.90 -4.48 -4.71
C LEU A 36 5.35 -5.65 -3.82
N GLU A 37 6.57 -6.15 -4.04
CA GLU A 37 7.20 -7.20 -3.24
C GLU A 37 7.67 -6.68 -1.86
N GLY A 38 7.69 -5.36 -1.65
CA GLY A 38 8.24 -4.74 -0.43
C GLY A 38 9.78 -4.82 -0.34
N SER A 39 10.47 -5.21 -1.40
CA SER A 39 11.94 -5.30 -1.43
C SER A 39 12.62 -3.94 -1.58
N TYR A 40 11.92 -2.90 -2.07
CA TYR A 40 12.42 -1.52 -2.13
C TYR A 40 12.24 -0.73 -0.82
N ASN A 41 12.63 -1.35 0.30
CA ASN A 41 12.49 -0.81 1.66
C ASN A 41 13.62 0.19 1.99
N PRO A 42 13.35 1.30 2.71
CA PRO A 42 12.09 1.77 3.29
C PRO A 42 11.35 2.76 2.38
N LEU A 43 11.74 2.81 1.10
CA LEU A 43 11.24 3.80 0.15
C LEU A 43 9.92 3.37 -0.51
N SER A 44 9.51 2.11 -0.34
CA SER A 44 8.16 1.60 -0.58
C SER A 44 7.36 1.55 0.73
N ARG A 45 6.25 2.29 0.82
CA ARG A 45 5.31 2.18 1.94
C ARG A 45 3.86 2.16 1.45
N PRO A 46 2.99 1.31 2.04
CA PRO A 46 1.57 1.38 1.79
C PRO A 46 0.98 2.69 2.33
N LEU A 47 -0.04 3.19 1.64
CA LEU A 47 -0.88 4.28 2.15
C LEU A 47 -2.10 3.70 2.86
N PHE A 48 -2.53 4.40 3.90
CA PHE A 48 -3.63 3.97 4.76
C PHE A 48 -4.83 4.91 4.63
N LEU A 49 -6.02 4.31 4.58
CA LEU A 49 -7.28 4.99 4.80
C LEU A 49 -7.82 4.57 6.17
N TYR A 50 -7.86 5.52 7.11
CA TYR A 50 -8.40 5.28 8.44
C TYR A 50 -9.88 5.64 8.48
N VAL A 51 -10.72 4.66 8.83
CA VAL A 51 -12.17 4.82 8.89
C VAL A 51 -12.62 4.45 10.29
N ASN A 52 -13.31 5.38 10.96
CA ASN A 52 -13.97 5.08 12.22
C ASN A 52 -15.24 4.27 11.94
N LEU A 53 -15.39 3.09 12.55
CA LEU A 53 -16.55 2.22 12.34
C LEU A 53 -17.88 2.88 12.68
N LYS A 54 -17.93 3.74 13.72
CA LYS A 54 -19.16 4.48 14.06
C LYS A 54 -19.55 5.44 12.95
N SER A 55 -18.57 6.01 12.24
CA SER A 55 -18.85 6.92 11.13
C SER A 55 -19.47 6.22 9.92
N LEU A 56 -19.30 4.91 9.77
CA LEU A 56 -19.93 4.12 8.71
C LEU A 56 -21.46 3.95 8.89
N GLU A 57 -22.02 4.34 10.04
CA GLU A 57 -23.47 4.43 10.24
C GLU A 57 -24.07 5.60 9.44
N LYS A 58 -23.26 6.60 9.10
CA LYS A 58 -23.65 7.71 8.24
C LYS A 58 -23.62 7.27 6.78
N PRO A 59 -24.76 7.30 6.05
CA PRO A 59 -24.82 6.82 4.66
C PRO A 59 -23.82 7.52 3.73
N GLU A 60 -23.57 8.81 3.93
CA GLU A 60 -22.62 9.59 3.13
C GLU A 60 -21.16 9.13 3.30
N VAL A 61 -20.79 8.73 4.52
CA VAL A 61 -19.44 8.22 4.81
C VAL A 61 -19.27 6.83 4.21
N LEU A 62 -20.27 5.95 4.36
CA LEU A 62 -20.23 4.62 3.77
C LEU A 62 -20.09 4.70 2.24
N LYS A 63 -20.92 5.51 1.59
CA LYS A 63 -20.87 5.71 0.14
C LYS A 63 -19.52 6.26 -0.32
N PHE A 64 -18.92 7.20 0.43
CA PHE A 64 -17.60 7.71 0.10
C PHE A 64 -16.52 6.62 0.17
N VAL A 65 -16.51 5.80 1.22
CA VAL A 65 -15.52 4.73 1.36
C VAL A 65 -15.72 3.66 0.29
N GLU A 66 -16.96 3.29 -0.02
CA GLU A 66 -17.28 2.36 -1.11
C GLU A 66 -16.83 2.89 -2.47
N PHE A 67 -17.14 4.16 -2.78
CA PHE A 67 -16.68 4.83 -3.99
C PHE A 67 -15.16 4.86 -4.07
N TYR A 68 -14.48 5.22 -2.98
CA TYR A 68 -13.02 5.22 -2.91
C TYR A 68 -12.47 3.83 -3.27
N LEU A 69 -12.95 2.76 -2.64
CA LEU A 69 -12.49 1.39 -2.90
C LEU A 69 -12.89 0.85 -4.29
N ALA A 70 -13.92 1.42 -4.93
CA ALA A 70 -14.31 1.07 -6.29
C ALA A 70 -13.37 1.69 -7.34
N HIS A 71 -12.82 2.88 -7.07
CA HIS A 71 -12.08 3.67 -8.06
C HIS A 71 -10.59 3.88 -7.77
N VAL A 72 -10.12 3.58 -6.55
CA VAL A 72 -8.74 3.86 -6.11
C VAL A 72 -7.67 3.20 -6.99
N GLU A 73 -7.93 2.04 -7.60
CA GLU A 73 -6.97 1.42 -8.51
C GLU A 73 -6.66 2.32 -9.72
N THR A 74 -7.70 2.87 -10.34
CA THR A 74 -7.57 3.79 -11.48
C THR A 74 -6.96 5.11 -11.04
N LEU A 75 -7.48 5.68 -9.94
CA LEU A 75 -7.02 6.96 -9.42
C LEU A 75 -5.53 6.91 -9.03
N ALA A 76 -5.08 5.80 -8.42
CA ALA A 76 -3.67 5.62 -8.06
C ALA A 76 -2.76 5.72 -9.29
N LYS A 77 -3.14 5.10 -10.40
CA LYS A 77 -2.37 5.16 -11.66
C LYS A 77 -2.32 6.57 -12.24
N GLU A 78 -3.42 7.32 -12.16
CA GLU A 78 -3.49 8.72 -12.65
C GLU A 78 -2.50 9.62 -11.90
N VAL A 79 -2.49 9.52 -10.56
CA VAL A 79 -1.57 10.27 -9.70
C VAL A 79 -0.21 9.59 -9.53
N LYS A 80 0.11 8.60 -10.38
CA LYS A 80 1.42 7.93 -10.50
C LYS A 80 1.84 7.15 -9.25
N TYR A 81 0.89 6.75 -8.41
CA TYR A 81 1.09 5.71 -7.41
C TYR A 81 1.01 4.33 -8.04
N ILE A 82 1.61 3.35 -7.36
CA ILE A 82 1.52 1.95 -7.75
C ILE A 82 0.22 1.38 -7.17
N PRO A 83 -0.70 0.86 -8.01
CA PRO A 83 -1.92 0.23 -7.53
C PRO A 83 -1.60 -1.04 -6.73
N LEU A 84 -2.51 -1.42 -5.84
CA LEU A 84 -2.38 -2.69 -5.12
C LEU A 84 -2.67 -3.87 -6.06
N PRO A 85 -2.24 -5.09 -5.72
CA PRO A 85 -2.68 -6.30 -6.42
C PRO A 85 -4.22 -6.44 -6.36
N PRO A 86 -4.88 -7.01 -7.38
CA PRO A 86 -6.34 -7.18 -7.40
C PRO A 86 -6.91 -7.92 -6.17
N SER A 87 -6.19 -8.94 -5.70
CA SER A 87 -6.47 -9.70 -4.46
C SER A 87 -6.59 -8.80 -3.22
N ALA A 88 -5.76 -7.76 -3.14
CA ALA A 88 -5.74 -6.84 -2.01
C ALA A 88 -7.03 -6.01 -1.95
N TYR A 89 -7.56 -5.56 -3.09
CA TYR A 89 -8.81 -4.79 -3.12
C TYR A 89 -10.00 -5.62 -2.65
N GLU A 90 -10.09 -6.89 -3.07
CA GLU A 90 -11.14 -7.79 -2.60
C GLU A 90 -11.06 -8.02 -1.09
N LYS A 91 -9.87 -8.30 -0.55
CA LYS A 91 -9.66 -8.44 0.90
C LYS A 91 -10.07 -7.18 1.67
N VAL A 92 -9.76 -5.99 1.16
CA VAL A 92 -10.12 -4.71 1.81
C VAL A 92 -11.63 -4.45 1.74
N ARG A 93 -12.29 -4.74 0.61
CA ARG A 93 -13.75 -4.67 0.48
C ARG A 93 -14.44 -5.62 1.45
N ASP A 94 -13.93 -6.83 1.60
CA ASP A 94 -14.45 -7.81 2.56
C ASP A 94 -14.29 -7.36 4.01
N ARG A 95 -13.15 -6.73 4.36
CA ARG A 95 -12.95 -6.11 5.68
C ARG A 95 -13.99 -5.03 5.97
N LEU A 96 -14.29 -4.17 4.98
CA LEU A 96 -15.31 -3.13 5.09
C LEU A 96 -16.70 -3.74 5.31
N LYS A 97 -17.09 -4.72 4.47
CA LYS A 97 -18.39 -5.41 4.57
C LYS A 97 -18.57 -6.07 5.93
N LYS A 98 -17.52 -6.72 6.45
CA LYS A 98 -17.51 -7.39 7.76
C LYS A 98 -17.30 -6.42 8.93
N ARG A 99 -17.12 -5.11 8.66
CA ARG A 99 -16.83 -4.06 9.66
C ARG A 99 -15.70 -4.47 10.62
N GLN A 100 -14.65 -5.08 10.08
CA GLN A 100 -13.52 -5.54 10.88
C GLN A 100 -12.73 -4.34 11.41
N LYS A 101 -12.31 -4.41 12.68
CA LYS A 101 -11.49 -3.39 13.35
C LYS A 101 -10.08 -3.91 13.62
N GLY A 102 -9.16 -2.98 13.85
CA GLY A 102 -7.77 -3.27 14.19
C GLY A 102 -6.81 -3.06 13.02
N THR A 103 -5.56 -3.44 13.25
CA THR A 103 -4.44 -3.28 12.32
C THR A 103 -3.75 -4.60 12.03
N ALA A 104 -3.36 -4.81 10.77
CA ALA A 104 -2.51 -5.91 10.36
C ALA A 104 -1.02 -5.67 10.65
N PHE A 105 -0.67 -4.46 11.09
CA PHE A 105 0.69 -4.06 11.40
C PHE A 105 1.05 -4.34 12.85
N ALA A 106 0.11 -4.28 13.81
CA ALA A 106 0.28 -4.79 15.19
C ALA A 106 1.66 -4.56 15.84
N GLY A 107 2.25 -3.36 15.71
CA GLY A 107 3.60 -3.04 16.23
C GLY A 107 4.79 -3.52 15.38
N HIS A 108 4.53 -4.25 14.29
CA HIS A 108 5.50 -4.66 13.29
C HIS A 108 5.73 -3.50 12.32
N GLY A 109 6.83 -2.78 12.52
CA GLY A 109 7.27 -1.69 11.62
C GLY A 109 7.87 -2.18 10.30
N GLU A 110 7.98 -3.50 10.10
CA GLU A 110 8.50 -4.09 8.88
C GLU A 110 7.53 -3.86 7.72
N MET A 111 7.77 -2.79 6.96
CA MET A 111 7.10 -2.50 5.69
C MET A 111 7.71 -3.26 4.50
N ALA A 112 8.70 -4.12 4.77
CA ALA A 112 9.47 -4.86 3.78
C ALA A 112 8.84 -6.21 3.40
N VAL A 113 7.51 -6.27 3.37
CA VAL A 113 6.73 -7.48 3.08
C VAL A 113 5.66 -7.18 2.02
N PRO A 114 5.30 -8.15 1.17
CA PRO A 114 4.22 -8.01 0.21
C PRO A 114 2.90 -7.61 0.87
N ILE A 115 2.12 -6.76 0.18
CA ILE A 115 0.82 -6.29 0.70
C ILE A 115 -0.15 -7.44 0.98
N ASP A 116 -0.13 -8.48 0.15
CA ASP A 116 -0.99 -9.64 0.35
C ASP A 116 -0.70 -10.40 1.64
N ASP A 117 0.58 -10.45 2.06
CA ASP A 117 0.99 -11.08 3.31
C ASP A 117 0.49 -10.25 4.49
N ILE A 118 0.64 -8.92 4.41
CA ILE A 118 0.11 -8.00 5.43
C ILE A 118 -1.42 -8.18 5.53
N LEU A 119 -2.14 -8.20 4.41
CA LEU A 119 -3.60 -8.33 4.42
C LEU A 119 -4.09 -9.70 4.88
N SER A 120 -3.22 -10.70 4.93
CA SER A 120 -3.55 -12.04 5.43
C SER A 120 -3.28 -12.20 6.93
N ARG A 121 -2.59 -11.24 7.56
CA ARG A 121 -2.35 -11.24 9.01
C ARG A 121 -3.65 -11.03 9.80
N PRO A 122 -3.77 -11.62 11.00
CA PRO A 122 -4.87 -11.33 11.91
C PRO A 122 -4.85 -9.84 12.28
N LEU A 123 -6.05 -9.25 12.38
CA LEU A 123 -6.20 -7.86 12.80
C LEU A 123 -6.14 -7.78 14.32
N VAL A 124 -5.25 -6.92 14.82
CA VAL A 124 -5.11 -6.66 16.25
C VAL A 124 -5.81 -5.33 16.59
N PRO A 125 -6.67 -5.26 17.62
CA PRO A 125 -7.41 -4.05 17.99
C PRO A 125 -6.56 -2.80 18.20
#